data_AF-A0A6I6NIR9-F1
#
_entry.id   AF-A0A6I6NIR9-F1
#
_cell.length_a   1.000
_cell.length_b   1.000
_cell.length_c   1.000
_cell.angle_alpha   90.00
_cell.angle_beta   90.00
_cell.angle_gamma   90.00
#
_symmetry.space_group_name_H-M   'P 1'
#
loop_
_entity.id
_entity.type
_entity.pdbx_description
1 polymer ?
#
loop_
_entity_poly.entity_id
_entity_poly.type
_entity_poly.pdbx_seq_one_letter_code
_entity_poly.pdbx_strand_id
1 'polypeptide(L)'
;MRTPHIPTHQAAQSDGPPTRTVPPSRNPYDELAALADHPLDDFLTEDGAAPEQKEDPEEAWAPPNHRRGSRRRNRATGLSTLARVLVWTLTFGCTVVLADRWALLYAEHKASEQLKDKLHLAAAPEVDIGGFPFLTQLAAGRLDSVRVTVPDIPAHRVTLTQVTATADDIRIDGDGPTTVRGALVRQAHGQVLLSFADMNRELGASQLAFTAAGPGRIRAQGNLHIEGRDLSVRADARVRRDGERGIATSVDGIRVDIDDLATYQPGTRSTEGLHLTPATARRLTQEADKIRALFALPEIVHRLGVPDSVVSAALHDEDRLRQLTGTPRFLHDLTGINLVDVALSHPWLLKRLGLDPSLLPALTKLTRPQIADRFSFAFQLPKPPSGALHLERVTVGKDGIRADVAGAGLLLGH
;
A
#
# COMPACT_ATOMS: atom_id res chain seq x y z
N MET A 1 15.43 10.85 74.08
CA MET A 1 14.03 11.26 74.36
C MET A 1 13.49 12.03 73.16
N ARG A 2 12.28 11.68 72.72
CA ARG A 2 11.39 12.36 71.75
C ARG A 2 11.78 12.34 70.25
N THR A 3 11.15 11.37 69.58
CA THR A 3 10.67 11.41 68.19
C THR A 3 9.86 12.68 67.86
N PRO A 4 9.92 13.18 66.62
CA PRO A 4 8.87 14.00 66.04
C PRO A 4 8.03 13.20 65.02
N HIS A 5 6.73 13.50 65.06
CA HIS A 5 5.64 12.91 64.31
C HIS A 5 5.67 13.31 62.82
N ILE A 6 5.32 12.35 61.95
CA ILE A 6 4.95 12.60 60.55
C ILE A 6 3.41 12.62 60.47
N PRO A 7 2.78 13.68 59.91
CA PRO A 7 1.33 13.76 59.77
C PRO A 7 0.85 12.87 58.60
N THR A 8 -0.11 12.02 58.91
CA THR A 8 -0.90 11.23 57.95
C THR A 8 -1.78 12.13 57.09
N HIS A 9 -1.57 12.10 55.78
CA HIS A 9 -2.46 12.71 54.80
C HIS A 9 -3.76 11.90 54.63
N GLN A 10 -4.87 12.63 54.59
CA GLN A 10 -6.21 12.18 54.24
C GLN A 10 -6.24 11.47 52.88
N ALA A 11 -6.90 10.31 52.83
CA ALA A 11 -7.35 9.72 51.58
C ALA A 11 -8.62 10.46 51.13
N ALA A 12 -8.50 11.23 50.05
CA ALA A 12 -9.65 11.81 49.36
C ALA A 12 -10.36 10.72 48.54
N GLN A 13 -11.67 10.71 48.71
CA GLN A 13 -12.67 9.80 48.15
C GLN A 13 -12.79 10.01 46.63
N SER A 14 -12.56 8.98 45.83
CA SER A 14 -12.78 9.00 44.38
C SER A 14 -14.17 8.43 44.04
N ASP A 15 -15.06 9.27 43.53
CA ASP A 15 -16.34 8.87 42.95
C ASP A 15 -16.10 8.21 41.58
N GLY A 16 -16.36 6.89 41.51
CA GLY A 16 -16.44 6.11 40.28
C GLY A 16 -17.83 5.44 40.16
N PRO A 17 -18.34 5.21 38.94
CA PRO A 17 -19.70 4.72 38.72
C PRO A 17 -19.87 3.26 39.19
N PRO A 18 -21.09 2.84 39.62
CA PRO A 18 -21.29 1.55 40.26
C PRO A 18 -21.06 0.38 39.30
N THR A 19 -20.32 -0.62 39.79
CA THR A 19 -20.11 -1.92 39.16
C THR A 19 -21.42 -2.66 38.96
N ARG A 20 -21.72 -2.99 37.71
CA ARG A 20 -22.79 -3.89 37.28
C ARG A 20 -22.59 -5.27 37.91
N THR A 21 -23.50 -5.67 38.79
CA THR A 21 -23.59 -7.00 39.38
C THR A 21 -23.81 -8.05 38.28
N VAL A 22 -22.84 -8.95 38.14
CA VAL A 22 -22.95 -10.16 37.31
C VAL A 22 -23.76 -11.19 38.11
N PRO A 23 -24.84 -11.79 37.57
CA PRO A 23 -25.56 -12.84 38.28
C PRO A 23 -24.67 -14.09 38.44
N PRO A 24 -24.74 -14.82 39.57
CA PRO A 24 -23.94 -16.02 39.77
C PRO A 24 -24.34 -17.08 38.74
N SER A 25 -23.37 -17.52 37.95
CA SER A 25 -23.54 -18.66 37.03
C SER A 25 -23.83 -19.94 37.83
N ARG A 26 -24.92 -20.61 37.46
CA ARG A 26 -25.39 -21.88 38.03
C ARG A 26 -24.29 -22.95 37.90
N ASN A 27 -23.95 -23.61 39.01
CA ASN A 27 -22.90 -24.61 39.06
C ASN A 27 -23.41 -25.94 38.44
N PRO A 28 -22.76 -26.47 37.39
CA PRO A 28 -23.22 -27.67 36.66
C PRO A 28 -23.15 -28.98 37.48
N TYR A 29 -22.59 -28.98 38.69
CA TYR A 29 -22.58 -30.16 39.57
C TYR A 29 -23.89 -30.36 40.35
N ASP A 30 -24.73 -29.34 40.50
CA ASP A 30 -26.01 -29.44 41.22
C ASP A 30 -27.04 -30.30 40.46
N GLU A 31 -26.92 -30.41 39.13
CA GLU A 31 -27.81 -31.24 38.30
C GLU A 31 -27.52 -32.74 38.43
N LEU A 32 -26.29 -33.12 38.80
CA LEU A 32 -25.93 -34.54 39.00
C LEU A 32 -26.39 -35.08 40.36
N ALA A 33 -26.52 -34.22 41.37
CA ALA A 33 -27.03 -34.60 42.68
C ALA A 33 -28.54 -34.91 42.66
N ALA A 34 -29.29 -34.30 41.74
CA ALA A 34 -30.74 -34.50 41.59
C ALA A 34 -31.13 -35.80 40.85
N LEU A 35 -30.15 -36.53 40.28
CA LEU A 35 -30.36 -37.78 39.55
C LEU A 35 -30.11 -39.05 40.38
N ALA A 36 -29.79 -38.90 41.67
CA ALA A 36 -29.41 -40.01 42.55
C ALA A 36 -30.52 -40.46 43.53
N ASP A 37 -31.79 -40.20 43.21
CA ASP A 37 -32.92 -40.73 43.97
C ASP A 37 -33.39 -42.05 43.34
N HIS A 38 -32.88 -43.18 43.85
CA HIS A 38 -33.68 -44.28 44.44
C HIS A 38 -32.80 -45.50 44.80
N PRO A 39 -32.93 -46.05 46.02
CA PRO A 39 -32.00 -47.04 46.57
C PRO A 39 -32.39 -48.50 46.28
N LEU A 40 -31.40 -49.36 46.50
CA LEU A 40 -31.40 -50.81 46.46
C LEU A 40 -32.44 -51.43 47.43
N ASP A 41 -33.67 -51.69 46.98
CA ASP A 41 -34.65 -52.47 47.79
C ASP A 41 -35.43 -53.54 47.00
N ASP A 42 -35.18 -53.73 45.69
CA ASP A 42 -36.03 -54.55 44.82
C ASP A 42 -35.55 -56.00 44.59
N PHE A 43 -34.69 -56.55 45.46
CA PHE A 43 -34.14 -57.91 45.28
C PHE A 43 -34.38 -58.88 46.44
N LEU A 44 -35.17 -58.50 47.45
CA LEU A 44 -35.40 -59.35 48.62
C LEU A 44 -36.89 -59.55 48.90
N THR A 45 -37.59 -60.29 48.03
CA THR A 45 -38.78 -61.06 48.43
C THR A 45 -39.08 -62.15 47.41
N GLU A 46 -38.97 -63.42 47.79
CA GLU A 46 -40.14 -64.28 47.96
C GLU A 46 -39.76 -65.68 48.48
N ASP A 47 -40.49 -66.03 49.53
CA ASP A 47 -40.57 -67.32 50.20
C ASP A 47 -41.18 -68.40 49.31
N GLY A 48 -40.86 -69.65 49.62
CA GLY A 48 -41.13 -70.81 48.78
C GLY A 48 -42.55 -71.35 48.77
N ALA A 49 -42.83 -72.13 47.72
CA ALA A 49 -43.70 -73.31 47.74
C ALA A 49 -43.38 -74.17 46.50
N ALA A 50 -42.88 -75.38 46.73
CA ALA A 50 -42.66 -76.39 45.69
C ALA A 50 -43.93 -77.21 45.44
N PRO A 51 -44.08 -77.77 44.22
CA PRO A 51 -44.60 -79.12 44.09
C PRO A 51 -43.63 -80.04 43.34
N GLU A 52 -43.32 -81.13 44.04
CA GLU A 52 -43.05 -82.51 43.64
C GLU A 52 -42.29 -82.85 42.34
N GLN A 53 -41.20 -83.57 42.60
CA GLN A 53 -40.25 -84.25 41.75
C GLN A 53 -40.85 -85.17 40.68
N LYS A 54 -40.20 -85.19 39.51
CA LYS A 54 -39.92 -86.44 38.80
C LYS A 54 -38.44 -86.52 38.43
N GLU A 55 -37.92 -87.71 38.65
CA GLU A 55 -36.53 -88.12 38.82
C GLU A 55 -35.74 -88.10 37.51
N ASP A 56 -34.49 -87.63 37.58
CA ASP A 56 -33.39 -88.19 36.80
C ASP A 56 -32.07 -88.04 37.60
N PRO A 57 -31.19 -89.06 37.65
CA PRO A 57 -30.07 -89.09 38.59
C PRO A 57 -28.82 -88.45 37.97
N GLU A 58 -28.50 -87.21 38.37
CA GLU A 58 -27.26 -86.55 37.96
C GLU A 58 -26.41 -86.11 39.17
N GLU A 59 -25.25 -86.76 39.26
CA GLU A 59 -23.94 -86.29 39.69
C GLU A 59 -23.74 -85.80 41.15
N ALA A 60 -22.95 -86.58 41.90
CA ALA A 60 -22.61 -86.34 43.30
C ALA A 60 -21.77 -85.07 43.51
N TRP A 61 -22.25 -84.20 44.39
CA TRP A 61 -21.66 -82.91 44.75
C TRP A 61 -20.29 -83.05 45.46
N ALA A 62 -19.29 -82.26 45.03
CA ALA A 62 -17.97 -82.13 45.64
C ALA A 62 -17.70 -80.69 46.12
N PRO A 63 -16.99 -80.49 47.25
CA PRO A 63 -16.78 -79.17 47.86
C PRO A 63 -15.86 -78.25 47.02
N PRO A 64 -16.03 -76.91 47.08
CA PRO A 64 -15.26 -75.97 46.26
C PRO A 64 -13.76 -76.00 46.58
N ASN A 65 -12.96 -76.47 45.62
CA ASN A 65 -11.51 -76.53 45.74
C ASN A 65 -10.90 -75.17 45.33
N HIS A 66 -10.66 -74.29 46.30
CA HIS A 66 -9.96 -73.02 46.09
C HIS A 66 -8.44 -73.25 46.00
N ARG A 67 -7.96 -73.94 44.95
CA ARG A 67 -6.52 -74.11 44.74
C ARG A 67 -6.14 -74.07 43.26
N ARG A 68 -5.65 -72.89 42.86
CA ARG A 68 -4.74 -72.58 41.74
C ARG A 68 -5.02 -73.28 40.40
N GLY A 69 -5.57 -72.50 39.48
CA GLY A 69 -5.52 -72.82 38.06
C GLY A 69 -6.15 -71.77 37.16
N SER A 70 -6.21 -70.50 37.56
CA SER A 70 -6.56 -69.45 36.60
C SER A 70 -5.42 -69.34 35.60
N ARG A 71 -5.57 -70.02 34.46
CA ARG A 71 -5.03 -69.50 33.20
C ARG A 71 -5.76 -68.19 32.96
N ARG A 72 -5.26 -67.14 33.63
CA ARG A 72 -5.47 -65.76 33.29
C ARG A 72 -4.94 -65.63 31.87
N ARG A 73 -5.84 -65.82 30.90
CA ARG A 73 -5.55 -65.51 29.50
C ARG A 73 -5.48 -63.98 29.50
N ASN A 74 -4.30 -63.46 29.84
CA ASN A 74 -3.91 -62.09 29.59
C ASN A 74 -4.03 -61.89 28.07
N ARG A 75 -5.23 -61.61 27.56
CA ARG A 75 -5.40 -60.96 26.26
C ARG A 75 -5.16 -59.47 26.47
N ALA A 76 -3.96 -59.17 26.93
CA ALA A 76 -3.42 -57.83 27.11
C ALA A 76 -1.99 -57.81 26.58
N THR A 77 -1.74 -58.44 25.42
CA THR A 77 -0.46 -58.41 24.71
C THR A 77 -0.68 -58.86 23.28
N GLY A 78 -1.28 -57.99 22.48
CA GLY A 78 -1.55 -58.28 21.08
C GLY A 78 -2.12 -57.10 20.32
N LEU A 79 -1.64 -55.87 20.60
CA LEU A 79 -1.52 -54.94 19.48
C LEU A 79 -0.69 -55.71 18.46
N SER A 80 -1.33 -56.12 17.36
CA SER A 80 -0.66 -56.86 16.29
C SER A 80 0.63 -56.10 16.01
N THR A 81 1.73 -56.82 15.76
CA THR A 81 2.99 -56.19 15.34
C THR A 81 2.75 -55.10 14.29
N LEU A 82 1.74 -55.30 13.44
CA LEU A 82 1.16 -54.31 12.51
C LEU A 82 0.68 -53.01 13.17
N ALA A 83 -0.13 -53.03 14.23
CA ALA A 83 -0.56 -51.81 14.92
C ALA A 83 0.62 -51.07 15.56
N ARG A 84 1.58 -51.80 16.12
CA ARG A 84 2.80 -51.20 16.69
C ARG A 84 3.69 -50.59 15.59
N VAL A 85 3.88 -51.29 14.48
CA VAL A 85 4.60 -50.79 13.30
C VAL A 85 3.89 -49.58 12.68
N LEU A 86 2.56 -49.59 12.63
CA LEU A 86 1.75 -48.47 12.15
C LEU A 86 1.94 -47.24 13.03
N VAL A 87 1.86 -47.38 14.36
CA VAL A 87 2.10 -46.27 15.30
C VAL A 87 3.51 -45.73 15.16
N TRP A 88 4.53 -46.60 15.04
CA TRP A 88 5.91 -46.18 14.81
C TRP A 88 6.08 -45.45 13.48
N THR A 89 5.50 -45.97 12.41
CA THR A 89 5.55 -45.35 11.08
C THR A 89 4.87 -43.99 11.08
N LEU A 90 3.70 -43.89 11.72
CA LEU A 90 2.97 -42.63 11.86
C LEU A 90 3.75 -41.63 12.70
N THR A 91 4.31 -42.05 13.83
CA THR A 91 5.13 -41.20 14.72
C THR A 91 6.37 -40.70 14.01
N PHE A 92 7.06 -41.59 13.30
CA PHE A 92 8.24 -41.23 12.52
C PHE A 92 7.88 -40.29 11.37
N GLY A 93 6.82 -40.59 10.63
CA GLY A 93 6.29 -39.73 9.57
C GLY A 93 5.96 -38.33 10.09
N CYS A 94 5.21 -38.23 11.19
CA CYS A 94 4.91 -36.94 11.84
C CYS A 94 6.18 -36.19 12.27
N THR A 95 7.17 -36.90 12.83
CA THR A 95 8.44 -36.28 13.24
C THR A 95 9.22 -35.72 12.04
N VAL A 96 9.28 -36.46 10.93
CA VAL A 96 9.95 -36.02 9.70
C VAL A 96 9.23 -34.81 9.10
N VAL A 97 7.90 -34.82 9.05
CA VAL A 97 7.11 -33.68 8.59
C VAL A 97 7.34 -32.46 9.47
N LEU A 98 7.39 -32.64 10.79
CA LEU A 98 7.67 -31.55 11.71
C LEU A 98 9.08 -31.00 11.48
N ALA A 99 10.11 -31.85 11.41
CA ALA A 99 11.48 -31.43 11.14
C ALA A 99 11.61 -30.66 9.81
N ASP A 100 10.91 -31.11 8.76
CA ASP A 100 10.84 -30.44 7.47
C ASP A 100 10.27 -29.02 7.58
N ARG A 101 9.16 -28.84 8.30
CA ARG A 101 8.52 -27.54 8.50
C ARG A 101 9.37 -26.59 9.36
N TRP A 102 10.07 -27.12 10.37
CA TRP A 102 11.00 -26.32 11.17
C TRP A 102 12.21 -25.86 10.36
N ALA A 103 12.77 -26.74 9.52
CA ALA A 103 13.88 -26.38 8.64
C ALA A 103 13.48 -25.32 7.61
N LEU A 104 12.25 -25.40 7.07
CA LEU A 104 11.68 -24.41 6.18
C LEU A 104 11.62 -23.02 6.84
N LEU A 105 10.98 -22.92 8.01
CA LEU A 105 10.85 -21.66 8.76
C LEU A 105 12.21 -21.04 9.10
N TYR A 106 13.17 -21.89 9.47
CA TYR A 106 14.54 -21.45 9.73
C TYR A 106 15.21 -20.89 8.47
N ALA A 107 15.03 -21.58 7.33
CA ALA A 107 15.60 -21.14 6.05
C ALA A 107 14.98 -19.82 5.57
N GLU A 108 13.67 -19.66 5.65
CA GLU A 108 12.94 -18.42 5.34
C GLU A 108 13.44 -17.25 6.20
N HIS A 109 13.52 -17.46 7.52
CA HIS A 109 14.03 -16.45 8.44
C HIS A 109 15.49 -16.09 8.12
N LYS A 110 16.35 -17.08 7.90
CA LYS A 110 17.76 -16.81 7.59
C LYS A 110 17.94 -16.13 6.24
N ALA A 111 17.13 -16.47 5.24
CA ALA A 111 17.12 -15.80 3.95
C ALA A 111 16.70 -14.34 4.09
N SER A 112 15.64 -14.05 4.86
CA SER A 112 15.20 -12.67 5.11
C SER A 112 16.29 -11.80 5.73
N GLU A 113 17.00 -12.29 6.76
CA GLU A 113 18.13 -11.58 7.36
C GLU A 113 19.26 -11.33 6.35
N GLN A 114 19.67 -12.36 5.60
CA GLN A 114 20.75 -12.20 4.63
C GLN A 114 20.38 -11.24 3.48
N LEU A 115 19.13 -11.26 3.02
CA LEU A 115 18.63 -10.34 2.01
C LEU A 115 18.59 -8.91 2.55
N LYS A 116 18.16 -8.71 3.80
CA LYS A 116 18.20 -7.40 4.47
C LYS A 116 19.61 -6.82 4.47
N ASP A 117 20.59 -7.61 4.89
CA ASP A 117 21.98 -7.17 5.02
C ASP A 117 22.62 -6.90 3.66
N LYS A 118 22.43 -7.80 2.68
CA LYS A 118 23.02 -7.68 1.33
C LYS A 118 22.41 -6.55 0.50
N LEU A 119 21.12 -6.29 0.66
CA LEU A 119 20.40 -5.23 -0.07
C LEU A 119 20.31 -3.92 0.72
N HIS A 120 20.90 -3.86 1.92
CA HIS A 120 20.87 -2.70 2.82
C HIS A 120 19.45 -2.17 3.06
N LEU A 121 18.49 -3.08 3.27
CA LEU A 121 17.08 -2.74 3.45
C LEU A 121 16.82 -2.25 4.88
N ALA A 122 15.93 -1.27 5.03
CA ALA A 122 15.52 -0.75 6.33
C ALA A 122 14.81 -1.83 7.18
N ALA A 123 13.93 -2.60 6.54
CA ALA A 123 13.19 -3.72 7.14
C ALA A 123 13.62 -5.05 6.50
N ALA A 124 13.49 -6.15 7.25
CA ALA A 124 13.70 -7.48 6.69
C ALA A 124 12.59 -7.80 5.68
N PRO A 125 12.92 -8.26 4.47
CA PRO A 125 11.91 -8.70 3.51
C PRO A 125 11.25 -9.99 3.98
N GLU A 126 9.99 -10.18 3.62
CA GLU A 126 9.29 -11.44 3.83
C GLU A 126 9.72 -12.43 2.74
N VAL A 127 10.13 -13.64 3.13
CA VAL A 127 10.59 -14.68 2.23
C VAL A 127 9.76 -15.93 2.49
N ASP A 128 9.04 -16.39 1.48
CA ASP A 128 8.27 -17.63 1.52
C ASP A 128 8.89 -18.63 0.55
N ILE A 129 9.24 -19.81 1.03
CA ILE A 129 9.74 -20.90 0.21
C ILE A 129 8.63 -21.94 0.06
N GLY A 130 8.09 -22.06 -1.15
CA GLY A 130 7.06 -23.03 -1.47
C GLY A 130 7.59 -24.45 -1.70
N GLY A 131 6.67 -25.41 -1.62
CA GLY A 131 6.93 -26.82 -1.88
C GLY A 131 6.94 -27.70 -0.61
N PHE A 132 6.60 -28.97 -0.78
CA PHE A 132 6.56 -29.97 0.29
C PHE A 132 7.02 -31.35 -0.23
N PRO A 133 7.96 -32.04 0.45
CA PRO A 133 8.76 -31.62 1.61
C PRO A 133 9.94 -30.70 1.21
N PHE A 134 10.26 -29.69 2.01
CA PHE A 134 11.36 -28.73 1.76
C PHE A 134 12.74 -29.40 1.73
N LEU A 135 13.06 -30.23 2.72
CA LEU A 135 14.36 -30.89 2.84
C LEU A 135 14.66 -31.81 1.65
N THR A 136 13.63 -32.43 1.07
CA THR A 136 13.77 -33.29 -0.11
C THR A 136 14.13 -32.47 -1.35
N GLN A 137 13.49 -31.30 -1.52
CA GLN A 137 13.79 -30.38 -2.62
C GLN A 137 15.21 -29.83 -2.50
N LEU A 138 15.59 -29.37 -1.31
CA LEU A 138 16.92 -28.86 -1.03
C LEU A 138 18.01 -29.91 -1.28
N ALA A 139 17.78 -31.15 -0.83
CA ALA A 139 18.70 -32.27 -1.09
C ALA A 139 18.83 -32.60 -2.59
N ALA A 140 17.76 -32.35 -3.37
CA ALA A 140 17.77 -32.49 -4.82
C ALA A 140 18.33 -31.26 -5.55
N GLY A 141 18.80 -30.23 -4.84
CA GLY A 141 19.33 -29.00 -5.43
C GLY A 141 18.29 -28.18 -6.19
N ARG A 142 17.02 -28.28 -5.82
CA ARG A 142 15.93 -27.54 -6.46
C ARG A 142 15.01 -26.88 -5.44
N LEU A 143 14.35 -25.80 -5.82
CA LEU A 143 13.24 -25.20 -5.07
C LEU A 143 12.09 -24.94 -6.04
N ASP A 144 10.88 -25.35 -5.66
CA ASP A 144 9.73 -25.25 -6.55
C ASP A 144 9.30 -23.79 -6.77
N SER A 145 9.23 -23.00 -5.69
CA SER A 145 8.92 -21.57 -5.76
C SER A 145 9.51 -20.81 -4.58
N VAL A 146 10.03 -19.60 -4.79
CA VAL A 146 10.45 -18.68 -3.74
C VAL A 146 9.82 -17.32 -3.99
N ARG A 147 9.08 -16.81 -3.00
CA ARG A 147 8.49 -15.47 -3.03
C ARG A 147 9.24 -14.58 -2.07
N VAL A 148 9.58 -13.38 -2.53
CA VAL A 148 10.19 -12.32 -1.73
C VAL A 148 9.30 -11.10 -1.81
N THR A 149 8.87 -10.59 -0.67
CA THR A 149 8.11 -9.33 -0.57
C THR A 149 8.94 -8.32 0.21
N VAL A 150 9.31 -7.24 -0.47
CA VAL A 150 10.10 -6.15 0.09
C VAL A 150 9.20 -4.92 0.23
N PRO A 151 8.88 -4.48 1.45
CA PRO A 151 8.19 -3.22 1.66
C PRO A 151 9.16 -2.04 1.57
N ASP A 152 8.62 -0.86 1.27
CA ASP A 152 9.26 0.45 1.43
C ASP A 152 10.66 0.57 0.80
N ILE A 153 10.77 0.34 -0.51
CA ILE A 153 12.04 0.51 -1.22
C ILE A 153 12.22 1.95 -1.68
N PRO A 154 13.28 2.67 -1.24
CA PRO A 154 13.56 4.00 -1.74
C PRO A 154 13.93 3.97 -3.24
N ALA A 155 13.16 4.68 -4.06
CA ALA A 155 13.33 4.80 -5.50
C ALA A 155 13.53 6.28 -5.89
N HIS A 156 14.76 6.76 -5.73
CA HIS A 156 15.20 8.14 -6.02
C HIS A 156 14.41 9.22 -5.25
N ARG A 157 13.24 9.60 -5.74
CA ARG A 157 12.40 10.68 -5.21
C ARG A 157 11.11 10.19 -4.55
N VAL A 158 10.82 8.90 -4.65
CA VAL A 158 9.65 8.24 -4.06
C VAL A 158 10.05 6.89 -3.48
N THR A 159 9.30 6.42 -2.51
CA THR A 159 9.38 5.06 -1.97
C THR A 159 8.35 4.19 -2.68
N LEU A 160 8.81 3.05 -3.19
CA LEU A 160 7.94 1.99 -3.67
C LEU A 160 7.35 1.30 -2.45
N THR A 161 6.02 1.31 -2.38
CA THR A 161 5.25 0.71 -1.28
C THR A 161 5.59 -0.75 -1.09
N GLN A 162 5.63 -1.50 -2.19
CA GLN A 162 5.88 -2.93 -2.15
C GLN A 162 6.44 -3.44 -3.46
N VAL A 163 7.48 -4.27 -3.37
CA VAL A 163 7.99 -5.07 -4.47
C VAL A 163 7.88 -6.54 -4.09
N THR A 164 7.07 -7.29 -4.84
CA THR A 164 6.94 -8.73 -4.69
C THR A 164 7.58 -9.41 -5.89
N ALA A 165 8.46 -10.37 -5.67
CA ALA A 165 9.05 -11.20 -6.71
C ALA A 165 8.85 -12.67 -6.36
N THR A 166 8.33 -13.45 -7.30
CA THR A 166 8.19 -14.90 -7.20
C THR A 166 9.09 -15.53 -8.26
N ALA A 167 9.94 -16.47 -7.84
CA ALA A 167 10.81 -17.25 -8.70
C ALA A 167 10.36 -18.71 -8.65
N ASP A 168 10.11 -19.32 -9.81
CA ASP A 168 9.60 -20.67 -9.95
C ASP A 168 10.61 -21.57 -10.66
N ASP A 169 10.67 -22.84 -10.24
CA ASP A 169 11.62 -23.87 -10.69
C ASP A 169 13.07 -23.37 -10.67
N ILE A 170 13.59 -23.27 -9.44
CA ILE A 170 14.93 -22.80 -9.13
C ILE A 170 15.84 -24.00 -9.02
N ARG A 171 16.95 -23.99 -9.76
CA ARG A 171 18.04 -24.97 -9.67
C ARG A 171 19.21 -24.33 -8.95
N ILE A 172 19.62 -24.90 -7.83
CA ILE A 172 20.77 -24.43 -7.04
C ILE A 172 22.03 -25.04 -7.66
N ASP A 173 22.99 -24.19 -8.01
CA ASP A 173 24.30 -24.61 -8.52
C ASP A 173 25.32 -24.64 -7.37
N GLY A 174 25.83 -25.83 -7.07
CA GLY A 174 26.62 -26.09 -5.86
C GLY A 174 27.03 -27.55 -5.66
N ASP A 175 28.15 -27.76 -4.96
CA ASP A 175 28.70 -29.09 -4.63
C ASP A 175 28.05 -29.64 -3.33
N GLY A 176 26.72 -29.59 -3.23
CA GLY A 176 25.93 -30.07 -2.08
C GLY A 176 25.05 -29.00 -1.40
N PRO A 177 24.32 -29.37 -0.33
CA PRO A 177 23.33 -28.49 0.32
C PRO A 177 23.94 -27.30 1.09
N THR A 178 25.26 -27.27 1.27
CA THR A 178 25.97 -26.25 2.07
C THR A 178 26.84 -25.31 1.25
N THR A 179 27.11 -25.61 -0.02
CA THR A 179 27.99 -24.83 -0.91
C THR A 179 27.22 -24.32 -2.12
N VAL A 180 26.55 -23.18 -1.97
CA VAL A 180 25.79 -22.53 -3.05
C VAL A 180 26.68 -21.51 -3.77
N ARG A 181 26.97 -21.74 -5.06
CA ARG A 181 27.69 -20.78 -5.92
C ARG A 181 26.72 -19.87 -6.67
N GLY A 182 25.57 -20.40 -7.05
CA GLY A 182 24.53 -19.63 -7.74
C GLY A 182 23.21 -20.39 -7.83
N ALA A 183 22.26 -19.81 -8.54
CA ALA A 183 20.99 -20.43 -8.84
C ALA A 183 20.47 -20.03 -10.23
N LEU A 184 19.94 -20.99 -10.97
CA LEU A 184 19.20 -20.77 -12.21
C LEU A 184 17.70 -20.73 -11.90
N VAL A 185 17.06 -19.61 -12.19
CA VAL A 185 15.62 -19.42 -12.09
C VAL A 185 15.00 -19.60 -13.46
N ARG A 186 14.16 -20.62 -13.65
CA ARG A 186 13.53 -20.87 -14.96
C ARG A 186 12.50 -19.80 -15.29
N GLN A 187 11.64 -19.44 -14.33
CA GLN A 187 10.59 -18.44 -14.50
C GLN A 187 10.55 -17.51 -13.29
N ALA A 188 10.32 -16.22 -13.52
CA ALA A 188 10.15 -15.25 -12.46
C ALA A 188 9.01 -14.29 -12.79
N HIS A 189 8.23 -13.92 -11.78
CA HIS A 189 7.13 -12.97 -11.86
C HIS A 189 7.31 -11.92 -10.77
N GLY A 190 7.32 -10.65 -11.15
CA GLY A 190 7.47 -9.52 -10.26
C GLY A 190 6.26 -8.61 -10.31
N GLN A 191 5.92 -8.01 -9.18
CA GLN A 191 4.96 -6.92 -9.10
C GLN A 191 5.56 -5.79 -8.28
N VAL A 192 5.49 -4.57 -8.83
CA VAL A 192 5.92 -3.34 -8.17
C VAL A 192 4.69 -2.46 -7.98
N LEU A 193 4.48 -2.00 -6.75
CA LEU A 193 3.44 -1.05 -6.39
C LEU A 193 4.07 0.26 -5.90
N LEU A 194 3.71 1.36 -6.56
CA LEU A 194 3.94 2.72 -6.09
C LEU A 194 2.59 3.32 -5.68
N SER A 195 2.33 3.43 -4.38
CA SER A 195 1.06 3.94 -3.88
C SER A 195 0.95 5.45 -4.03
N PHE A 196 -0.27 5.94 -4.27
CA PHE A 196 -0.53 7.37 -4.22
C PHE A 196 -0.37 7.94 -2.82
N ALA A 197 -0.59 7.14 -1.77
CA ALA A 197 -0.39 7.56 -0.40
C ALA A 197 1.08 7.93 -0.13
N ASP A 198 2.02 7.13 -0.62
CA ASP A 198 3.45 7.38 -0.46
C ASP A 198 3.92 8.53 -1.36
N MET A 199 3.41 8.60 -2.61
CA MET A 199 3.65 9.76 -3.46
C MET A 199 3.16 11.07 -2.82
N ASN A 200 1.97 11.08 -2.21
CA ASN A 200 1.43 12.25 -1.51
C ASN A 200 2.28 12.63 -0.30
N ARG A 201 2.82 11.63 0.40
CA ARG A 201 3.65 11.80 1.59
C ARG A 201 5.05 12.33 1.25
N GLU A 202 5.62 11.91 0.13
CA GLU A 202 7.04 12.15 -0.20
C GLU A 202 7.27 13.17 -1.32
N LEU A 203 6.43 13.18 -2.36
CA LEU A 203 6.50 14.16 -3.44
C LEU A 203 5.59 15.37 -3.20
N GLY A 204 4.51 15.16 -2.44
CA GLY A 204 3.72 16.28 -1.96
C GLY A 204 4.52 17.00 -0.89
N ALA A 205 4.93 18.24 -1.15
CA ALA A 205 5.32 19.19 -0.11
C ALA A 205 4.11 19.55 0.77
N SER A 206 3.51 18.53 1.41
CA SER A 206 2.24 18.51 2.15
C SER A 206 0.98 18.96 1.38
N GLN A 207 1.09 19.29 0.09
CA GLN A 207 0.09 20.11 -0.60
C GLN A 207 -0.38 19.59 -1.96
N LEU A 208 0.24 18.53 -2.50
CA LEU A 208 -0.16 17.90 -3.78
C LEU A 208 -0.76 16.51 -3.51
N ALA A 209 -1.93 16.26 -4.08
CA ALA A 209 -2.63 14.99 -4.06
C ALA A 209 -2.61 14.33 -5.44
N PHE A 210 -2.07 13.12 -5.51
CA PHE A 210 -2.07 12.22 -6.65
C PHE A 210 -3.26 11.25 -6.56
N THR A 211 -4.00 11.13 -7.66
CA THR A 211 -5.18 10.26 -7.77
C THR A 211 -5.28 9.63 -9.15
N ALA A 212 -6.00 8.51 -9.26
CA ALA A 212 -6.30 7.93 -10.57
C ALA A 212 -7.30 8.81 -11.35
N ALA A 213 -6.98 9.09 -12.61
CA ALA A 213 -7.81 9.87 -13.52
C ALA A 213 -8.31 9.05 -14.73
N GLY A 214 -8.30 7.72 -14.61
CA GLY A 214 -8.70 6.77 -15.65
C GLY A 214 -7.57 5.82 -16.04
N PRO A 215 -7.76 4.98 -17.07
CA PRO A 215 -6.78 3.97 -17.48
C PRO A 215 -5.43 4.59 -17.83
N GLY A 216 -4.40 4.25 -17.06
CA GLY A 216 -3.03 4.75 -17.26
C GLY A 216 -2.88 6.25 -16.99
N ARG A 217 -3.84 6.92 -16.34
CA ARG A 217 -3.81 8.37 -16.09
C ARG A 217 -3.81 8.67 -14.60
N ILE A 218 -2.98 9.63 -14.21
CA ILE A 218 -2.82 10.11 -12.85
C ILE A 218 -3.13 11.61 -12.89
N ARG A 219 -3.89 12.10 -11.92
CA ARG A 219 -4.09 13.53 -11.70
C ARG A 219 -3.34 13.94 -10.45
N ALA A 220 -2.47 14.93 -10.60
CA ALA A 220 -1.87 15.66 -9.51
C ALA A 220 -2.63 16.97 -9.33
N GLN A 221 -3.10 17.27 -8.13
CA GLN A 221 -3.72 18.55 -7.82
C GLN A 221 -3.39 19.01 -6.42
N GLY A 222 -3.24 20.30 -6.19
CA GLY A 222 -2.84 20.80 -4.89
C GLY A 222 -2.76 22.30 -4.78
N ASN A 223 -2.58 22.81 -3.57
CA ASN A 223 -2.48 24.25 -3.31
C ASN A 223 -1.13 24.56 -2.69
N LEU A 224 -0.26 25.24 -3.45
CA LEU A 224 1.05 25.66 -3.02
C LEU A 224 0.99 27.05 -2.39
N HIS A 225 1.51 27.20 -1.17
CA HIS A 225 1.68 28.52 -0.58
C HIS A 225 3.10 29.04 -0.87
N ILE A 226 3.22 30.05 -1.73
CA ILE A 226 4.51 30.66 -2.10
C ILE A 226 4.44 32.15 -1.80
N GLU A 227 5.37 32.64 -0.97
CA GLU A 227 5.57 34.07 -0.69
C GLU A 227 4.26 34.82 -0.31
N GLY A 228 3.39 34.18 0.49
CA GLY A 228 2.15 34.79 0.97
C GLY A 228 0.95 34.65 0.01
N ARG A 229 1.06 33.83 -1.05
CA ARG A 229 -0.04 33.55 -1.98
C ARG A 229 -0.33 32.08 -2.15
N ASP A 230 -1.61 31.80 -2.39
CA ASP A 230 -2.10 30.47 -2.70
C ASP A 230 -2.12 30.24 -4.22
N LEU A 231 -1.45 29.18 -4.65
CA LEU A 231 -1.35 28.74 -6.03
C LEU A 231 -2.01 27.38 -6.15
N SER A 232 -3.12 27.27 -6.87
CA SER A 232 -3.68 25.95 -7.16
C SER A 232 -2.99 25.36 -8.38
N VAL A 233 -2.35 24.21 -8.22
CA VAL A 233 -1.67 23.49 -9.28
C VAL A 233 -2.50 22.27 -9.66
N ARG A 234 -2.66 22.05 -10.95
CA ARG A 234 -3.20 20.82 -11.54
C ARG A 234 -2.27 20.34 -12.64
N ALA A 235 -2.05 19.03 -12.72
CA ALA A 235 -1.38 18.37 -13.83
C ALA A 235 -1.97 16.97 -14.03
N ASP A 236 -2.01 16.50 -15.27
CA ASP A 236 -2.42 15.14 -15.60
C ASP A 236 -1.21 14.39 -16.18
N ALA A 237 -0.83 13.27 -15.57
CA ALA A 237 0.22 12.40 -16.09
C ALA A 237 -0.38 11.15 -16.74
N ARG A 238 0.29 10.63 -17.76
CA ARG A 238 -0.07 9.37 -18.43
C ARG A 238 1.10 8.41 -18.39
N VAL A 239 0.88 7.25 -17.78
CA VAL A 239 1.86 6.18 -17.65
C VAL A 239 1.57 5.11 -18.69
N ARG A 240 2.60 4.71 -19.43
CA ARG A 240 2.53 3.67 -20.45
C ARG A 240 3.79 2.82 -20.43
N ARG A 241 3.67 1.60 -20.93
CA ARG A 241 4.83 0.78 -21.27
C ARG A 241 5.56 1.39 -22.47
N ASP A 242 6.88 1.39 -22.39
CA ASP A 242 7.80 1.83 -23.43
C ASP A 242 8.80 0.71 -23.75
N GLY A 243 8.64 0.08 -24.92
CA GLY A 243 9.42 -1.10 -25.29
C GLY A 243 9.21 -2.30 -24.36
N GLU A 244 10.21 -3.18 -24.27
CA GLU A 244 10.12 -4.42 -23.48
C GLU A 244 10.35 -4.21 -21.99
N ARG A 245 11.11 -3.17 -21.60
CA ARG A 245 11.57 -2.98 -20.22
C ARG A 245 11.33 -1.59 -19.68
N GLY A 246 10.78 -0.69 -20.51
CA GLY A 246 10.59 0.70 -20.16
C GLY A 246 9.17 1.02 -19.71
N ILE A 247 9.07 2.04 -18.88
CA ILE A 247 7.86 2.75 -18.52
C ILE A 247 8.10 4.19 -18.91
N ALA A 248 7.23 4.76 -19.75
CA ALA A 248 7.22 6.17 -20.07
C ALA A 248 6.03 6.85 -19.41
N THR A 249 6.29 7.97 -18.74
CA THR A 249 5.28 8.82 -18.13
C THR A 249 5.32 10.18 -18.78
N SER A 250 4.29 10.58 -19.52
CA SER A 250 4.14 11.95 -20.03
C SER A 250 3.32 12.79 -19.06
N VAL A 251 3.64 14.07 -18.90
CA VAL A 251 2.85 15.00 -18.09
C VAL A 251 2.27 16.08 -18.99
N ASP A 252 0.96 16.22 -18.95
CA ASP A 252 0.17 17.14 -19.76
C ASP A 252 -0.77 17.96 -18.86
N GLY A 253 -1.46 18.94 -19.44
CA GLY A 253 -2.56 19.64 -18.76
C GLY A 253 -2.13 20.43 -17.52
N ILE A 254 -0.87 20.84 -17.45
CA ILE A 254 -0.35 21.65 -16.36
C ILE A 254 -1.10 22.98 -16.34
N ARG A 255 -1.72 23.31 -15.21
CA ARG A 255 -2.39 24.58 -14.94
C ARG A 255 -2.02 25.04 -13.55
N VAL A 256 -1.67 26.32 -13.45
CA VAL A 256 -1.40 27.00 -12.19
C VAL A 256 -2.36 28.18 -12.09
N ASP A 257 -3.32 28.10 -11.20
CA ASP A 257 -4.23 29.18 -10.87
C ASP A 257 -3.62 29.99 -9.71
N ILE A 258 -3.39 31.28 -9.95
CA ILE A 258 -2.78 32.22 -9.00
C ILE A 258 -3.92 32.96 -8.32
N ASP A 259 -4.38 32.42 -7.19
CA ASP A 259 -5.57 32.90 -6.49
C ASP A 259 -6.75 33.08 -7.48
N ASP A 260 -7.49 34.18 -7.39
CA ASP A 260 -8.46 34.61 -8.40
C ASP A 260 -7.87 35.58 -9.43
N LEU A 261 -6.55 35.77 -9.47
CA LEU A 261 -5.88 36.81 -10.26
C LEU A 261 -5.62 36.38 -11.70
N ALA A 262 -4.94 35.26 -11.89
CA ALA A 262 -4.51 34.81 -13.20
C ALA A 262 -4.38 33.28 -13.27
N THR A 263 -4.53 32.73 -14.47
CA THR A 263 -4.28 31.33 -14.76
C THR A 263 -3.07 31.23 -15.68
N TYR A 264 -2.10 30.39 -15.32
CA TYR A 264 -0.96 30.05 -16.13
C TYR A 264 -1.05 28.62 -16.66
N GLN A 265 -0.87 28.46 -17.97
CA GLN A 265 -0.77 27.15 -18.63
C GLN A 265 0.50 27.12 -19.47
N PRO A 266 1.45 26.20 -19.25
CA PRO A 266 2.63 26.09 -20.12
C PRO A 266 2.23 25.72 -21.54
N GLY A 267 2.90 26.32 -22.53
CA GLY A 267 2.80 25.93 -23.93
C GLY A 267 2.90 27.11 -24.89
N THR A 268 2.55 26.87 -26.16
CA THR A 268 2.74 27.81 -27.27
C THR A 268 1.44 28.19 -27.98
N ARG A 269 0.30 27.56 -27.62
CA ARG A 269 -1.02 27.89 -28.16
C ARG A 269 -1.50 29.23 -27.61
N SER A 270 -2.42 29.88 -28.32
CA SER A 270 -3.00 31.17 -27.89
C SER A 270 -3.72 31.11 -26.54
N THR A 271 -4.28 29.94 -26.18
CA THR A 271 -4.93 29.68 -24.88
C THR A 271 -3.94 29.30 -23.77
N GLU A 272 -2.67 29.12 -24.12
CA GLU A 272 -1.57 28.83 -23.19
C GLU A 272 -0.82 30.14 -22.88
N GLY A 273 -0.11 30.17 -21.77
CA GLY A 273 0.49 31.38 -21.20
C GLY A 273 -0.21 31.85 -19.94
N LEU A 274 0.05 33.11 -19.56
CA LEU A 274 -0.46 33.75 -18.35
C LEU A 274 -1.64 34.63 -18.75
N HIS A 275 -2.84 34.27 -18.32
CA HIS A 275 -4.08 34.95 -18.67
C HIS A 275 -4.76 35.45 -17.40
N LEU A 276 -5.37 36.64 -17.44
CA LEU A 276 -6.16 37.13 -16.31
C LEU A 276 -7.44 36.33 -16.16
N THR A 277 -7.89 36.10 -14.93
CA THR A 277 -9.22 35.52 -14.74
C THR A 277 -10.30 36.52 -15.17
N PRO A 278 -11.51 36.04 -15.53
CA PRO A 278 -12.65 36.93 -15.79
C PRO A 278 -12.99 37.85 -14.61
N ALA A 279 -12.78 37.39 -13.37
CA ALA A 279 -13.03 38.19 -12.18
C ALA A 279 -12.05 39.36 -12.08
N THR A 280 -10.76 39.09 -12.27
CA THR A 280 -9.72 40.12 -12.22
C THR A 280 -9.79 41.08 -13.39
N ALA A 281 -10.08 40.60 -14.60
CA ALA A 281 -10.29 41.47 -15.76
C ALA A 281 -11.46 42.46 -15.53
N ARG A 282 -12.58 42.01 -14.92
CA ARG A 282 -13.69 42.91 -14.54
C ARG A 282 -13.28 43.95 -13.51
N ARG A 283 -12.59 43.55 -12.43
CA ARG A 283 -12.09 44.52 -11.43
C ARG A 283 -11.16 45.53 -12.08
N LEU A 284 -10.28 45.08 -12.98
CA LEU A 284 -9.37 45.92 -13.71
C LEU A 284 -10.09 46.97 -14.56
N THR A 285 -11.16 46.59 -15.26
CA THR A 285 -11.96 47.53 -16.07
C THR A 285 -12.61 48.66 -15.26
N GLN A 286 -12.76 48.48 -13.94
CA GLN A 286 -13.31 49.47 -13.01
C GLN A 286 -12.23 50.40 -12.42
N GLU A 287 -10.95 50.04 -12.55
CA GLU A 287 -9.82 50.79 -12.01
C GLU A 287 -9.09 51.55 -13.13
N ALA A 288 -9.47 52.81 -13.34
CA ALA A 288 -8.95 53.66 -14.43
C ALA A 288 -7.42 53.71 -14.47
N ASP A 289 -6.76 53.83 -13.32
CA ASP A 289 -5.29 53.89 -13.22
C ASP A 289 -4.60 52.62 -13.74
N LYS A 290 -5.18 51.44 -13.46
CA LYS A 290 -4.61 50.17 -13.90
C LYS A 290 -4.85 49.93 -15.39
N ILE A 291 -6.01 50.32 -15.93
CA ILE A 291 -6.25 50.25 -17.38
C ILE A 291 -5.36 51.23 -18.13
N ARG A 292 -5.18 52.46 -17.65
CA ARG A 292 -4.26 53.43 -18.26
C ARG A 292 -2.84 52.86 -18.32
N ALA A 293 -2.40 52.15 -17.28
CA ALA A 293 -1.12 51.46 -17.27
C ALA A 293 -1.02 50.33 -18.32
N LEU A 294 -2.11 49.59 -18.56
CA LEU A 294 -2.16 48.60 -19.65
C LEU A 294 -2.11 49.25 -21.03
N PHE A 295 -2.86 50.32 -21.24
CA PHE A 295 -2.92 51.04 -22.51
C PHE A 295 -1.63 51.83 -22.82
N ALA A 296 -0.83 52.13 -21.80
CA ALA A 296 0.50 52.69 -21.98
C ALA A 296 1.46 51.72 -22.71
N LEU A 297 1.11 50.43 -22.80
CA LEU A 297 1.90 49.41 -23.46
C LEU A 297 1.33 49.13 -24.87
N PRO A 298 2.04 49.52 -25.96
CA PRO A 298 1.56 49.34 -27.34
C PRO A 298 1.27 47.88 -27.68
N GLU A 299 2.03 46.94 -27.11
CA GLU A 299 1.85 45.50 -27.31
C GLU A 299 0.47 45.01 -26.84
N ILE A 300 -0.04 45.57 -25.74
CA ILE A 300 -1.35 45.21 -25.19
C ILE A 300 -2.46 45.80 -26.05
N VAL A 301 -2.33 47.08 -26.43
CA VAL A 301 -3.29 47.78 -27.30
C VAL A 301 -3.45 47.07 -28.64
N HIS A 302 -2.34 46.67 -29.25
CA HIS A 302 -2.35 45.95 -30.53
C HIS A 302 -3.03 44.59 -30.40
N ARG A 303 -2.78 43.85 -29.32
CA ARG A 303 -3.45 42.55 -29.05
C ARG A 303 -4.94 42.68 -28.74
N LEU A 304 -5.36 43.79 -28.12
CA LEU A 304 -6.77 44.13 -27.91
C LEU A 304 -7.49 44.55 -29.21
N GLY A 305 -6.75 44.83 -30.28
CA GLY A 305 -7.31 45.27 -31.56
C GLY A 305 -8.02 46.63 -31.48
N VAL A 306 -7.69 47.45 -30.49
CA VAL A 306 -8.27 48.79 -30.33
C VAL A 306 -7.43 49.79 -31.12
N PRO A 307 -8.03 50.63 -31.99
CA PRO A 307 -7.28 51.63 -32.74
C PRO A 307 -6.59 52.65 -31.82
N ASP A 308 -5.36 53.05 -32.16
CA ASP A 308 -4.56 54.00 -31.36
C ASP A 308 -5.27 55.33 -31.12
N SER A 309 -6.11 55.79 -32.04
CA SER A 309 -6.92 57.00 -31.89
C SER A 309 -7.97 56.87 -30.79
N VAL A 310 -8.59 55.69 -30.67
CA VAL A 310 -9.57 55.36 -29.63
C VAL A 310 -8.88 55.25 -28.28
N VAL A 311 -7.72 54.59 -28.22
CA VAL A 311 -6.92 54.50 -26.99
C VAL A 311 -6.44 55.87 -26.53
N SER A 312 -5.90 56.68 -27.45
CA SER A 312 -5.42 58.03 -27.14
C SER A 312 -6.54 58.91 -26.58
N ALA A 313 -7.75 58.84 -27.15
CA ALA A 313 -8.91 59.54 -26.62
C ALA A 313 -9.30 59.03 -25.23
N ALA A 314 -9.31 57.71 -25.02
CA ALA A 314 -9.63 57.08 -23.74
C ALA A 314 -8.59 57.37 -22.64
N LEU A 315 -7.33 57.58 -22.98
CA LEU A 315 -6.29 57.94 -22.01
C LEU A 315 -6.45 59.37 -21.44
N HIS A 316 -7.13 60.26 -22.16
CA HIS A 316 -7.34 61.66 -21.77
C HIS A 316 -8.75 61.94 -21.21
N ASP A 317 -9.71 61.03 -21.43
CA ASP A 317 -11.12 61.18 -21.06
C ASP A 317 -11.63 59.91 -20.37
N GLU A 318 -12.00 60.04 -19.10
CA GLU A 318 -12.43 58.92 -18.26
C GLU A 318 -13.79 58.33 -18.66
N ASP A 319 -14.70 59.14 -19.23
CA ASP A 319 -15.99 58.65 -19.71
C ASP A 319 -15.79 57.77 -20.95
N ARG A 320 -14.90 58.20 -21.86
CA ARG A 320 -14.50 57.38 -23.02
C ARG A 320 -13.77 56.11 -22.59
N LEU A 321 -12.93 56.18 -21.56
CA LEU A 321 -12.27 55.01 -20.99
C LEU A 321 -13.29 53.99 -20.51
N ARG A 322 -14.27 54.41 -19.69
CA ARG A 322 -15.33 53.55 -19.17
C ARG A 322 -16.21 52.98 -20.28
N GLN A 323 -16.52 53.77 -21.30
CA GLN A 323 -17.29 53.31 -22.45
C GLN A 323 -16.55 52.20 -23.22
N LEU A 324 -15.24 52.34 -23.40
CA LEU A 324 -14.41 51.34 -24.06
C LEU A 324 -14.28 50.06 -23.21
N THR A 325 -13.91 50.19 -21.94
CA THR A 325 -13.65 49.05 -21.05
C THR A 325 -14.92 48.33 -20.60
N GLY A 326 -16.07 49.00 -20.60
CA GLY A 326 -17.36 48.45 -20.20
C GLY A 326 -17.99 47.48 -21.19
N THR A 327 -17.39 47.30 -22.38
CA THR A 327 -17.95 46.39 -23.40
C THR A 327 -17.64 44.91 -23.06
N PRO A 328 -18.60 43.98 -23.27
CA PRO A 328 -18.36 42.54 -23.06
C PRO A 328 -17.21 42.00 -23.92
N ARG A 329 -17.03 42.57 -25.11
CA ARG A 329 -15.95 42.24 -26.03
C ARG A 329 -14.59 42.64 -25.45
N PHE A 330 -14.45 43.84 -24.91
CA PHE A 330 -13.21 44.26 -24.25
C PHE A 330 -12.82 43.32 -23.12
N LEU A 331 -13.78 42.91 -22.28
CA LEU A 331 -13.52 41.94 -21.22
C LEU A 331 -13.02 40.60 -21.77
N HIS A 332 -13.66 40.07 -22.82
CA HIS A 332 -13.24 38.84 -23.47
C HIS A 332 -11.83 38.96 -24.04
N ASP A 333 -11.56 40.02 -24.79
CA ASP A 333 -10.27 40.28 -25.44
C ASP A 333 -9.17 40.44 -24.38
N LEU A 334 -9.44 41.14 -23.27
CA LEU A 334 -8.52 41.32 -22.14
C LEU A 334 -8.16 39.99 -21.46
N THR A 335 -9.14 39.07 -21.28
CA THR A 335 -8.88 37.74 -20.73
C THR A 335 -8.12 36.82 -21.68
N GLY A 336 -8.12 37.11 -22.99
CA GLY A 336 -7.39 36.34 -24.00
C GLY A 336 -5.93 36.76 -24.20
N ILE A 337 -5.48 37.83 -23.52
CA ILE A 337 -4.10 38.30 -23.66
C ILE A 337 -3.17 37.40 -22.86
N ASN A 338 -2.24 36.77 -23.56
CA ASN A 338 -1.08 36.15 -22.93
C ASN A 338 -0.11 37.22 -22.42
N LEU A 339 -0.02 37.37 -21.10
CA LEU A 339 0.81 38.34 -20.41
C LEU A 339 2.26 37.88 -20.19
N VAL A 340 2.66 36.66 -20.57
CA VAL A 340 4.02 36.15 -20.31
C VAL A 340 5.09 37.05 -20.94
N ASP A 341 4.99 37.32 -22.25
CA ASP A 341 5.98 38.13 -22.97
C ASP A 341 6.01 39.57 -22.45
N VAL A 342 4.82 40.14 -22.23
CA VAL A 342 4.65 41.51 -21.75
C VAL A 342 5.24 41.67 -20.35
N ALA A 343 5.02 40.71 -19.47
CA ALA A 343 5.55 40.72 -18.12
C ALA A 343 7.07 40.53 -18.07
N LEU A 344 7.66 39.82 -19.05
CA LEU A 344 9.11 39.72 -19.19
C LEU A 344 9.75 41.04 -19.61
N SER A 345 9.13 41.74 -20.56
CA SER A 345 9.59 43.06 -21.02
C SER A 345 9.30 44.16 -19.98
N HIS A 346 8.21 44.04 -19.23
CA HIS A 346 7.72 45.07 -18.30
C HIS A 346 7.31 44.47 -16.93
N PRO A 347 8.28 44.05 -16.07
CA PRO A 347 7.97 43.38 -14.80
C PRO A 347 7.12 44.21 -13.83
N TRP A 348 7.22 45.53 -13.92
CA TRP A 348 6.44 46.47 -13.09
C TRP A 348 4.92 46.33 -13.31
N LEU A 349 4.50 45.85 -14.49
CA LEU A 349 3.09 45.65 -14.81
C LEU A 349 2.47 44.61 -13.88
N LEU A 350 3.18 43.51 -13.60
CA LEU A 350 2.70 42.47 -12.69
C LEU A 350 2.38 43.04 -11.31
N LYS A 351 3.30 43.84 -10.76
CA LYS A 351 3.12 44.48 -9.45
C LYS A 351 1.87 45.38 -9.43
N ARG A 352 1.61 46.12 -10.51
CA ARG A 352 0.40 46.95 -10.68
C ARG A 352 -0.88 46.11 -10.78
N LEU A 353 -0.80 44.92 -11.37
CA LEU A 353 -1.89 43.95 -11.47
C LEU A 353 -2.06 43.11 -10.19
N GLY A 354 -1.22 43.34 -9.18
CA GLY A 354 -1.23 42.58 -7.93
C GLY A 354 -0.60 41.18 -8.06
N LEU A 355 0.22 40.94 -9.09
CA LEU A 355 1.01 39.72 -9.28
C LEU A 355 2.46 39.97 -8.83
N ASP A 356 3.09 39.00 -8.19
CA ASP A 356 4.49 39.12 -7.77
C ASP A 356 5.45 38.90 -8.96
N PRO A 357 6.36 39.85 -9.26
CA PRO A 357 7.39 39.65 -10.27
C PRO A 357 8.31 38.45 -10.01
N SER A 358 8.46 38.00 -8.76
CA SER A 358 9.28 36.84 -8.36
C SER A 358 8.81 35.53 -9.02
N LEU A 359 7.55 35.47 -9.46
CA LEU A 359 6.97 34.29 -10.11
C LEU A 359 7.48 34.11 -11.54
N LEU A 360 7.92 35.18 -12.23
CA LEU A 360 8.34 35.11 -13.64
C LEU A 360 9.49 34.10 -13.90
N PRO A 361 10.57 34.08 -13.10
CA PRO A 361 11.60 33.04 -13.19
C PRO A 361 11.06 31.62 -13.05
N ALA A 362 10.03 31.40 -12.20
CA ALA A 362 9.43 30.09 -12.01
C ALA A 362 8.55 29.70 -13.21
N LEU A 363 7.72 30.63 -13.69
CA LEU A 363 6.84 30.42 -14.84
C LEU A 363 7.64 30.19 -16.14
N THR A 364 8.67 30.99 -16.40
CA THR A 364 9.52 30.84 -17.60
C THR A 364 10.33 29.54 -17.61
N LYS A 365 10.72 29.00 -16.46
CA LYS A 365 11.32 27.66 -16.36
C LYS A 365 10.35 26.57 -16.85
N LEU A 366 9.04 26.78 -16.71
CA LEU A 366 8.01 25.85 -17.18
C LEU A 366 7.65 26.03 -18.66
N THR A 367 7.81 27.24 -19.24
CA THR A 367 7.41 27.53 -20.63
C THR A 367 8.44 27.14 -21.68
N ARG A 368 9.71 26.84 -21.32
CA ARG A 368 10.74 26.58 -22.35
C ARG A 368 10.26 25.48 -23.29
N PRO A 369 10.36 25.66 -24.62
CA PRO A 369 9.81 24.71 -25.61
C PRO A 369 10.43 23.33 -25.49
N GLN A 370 11.66 23.24 -24.97
CA GLN A 370 12.32 21.98 -24.70
C GLN A 370 11.84 21.31 -23.40
N ILE A 371 11.09 21.96 -22.52
CA ILE A 371 10.68 21.45 -21.21
C ILE A 371 9.23 20.96 -21.24
N ALA A 372 8.33 21.66 -21.95
CA ALA A 372 6.96 21.20 -22.18
C ALA A 372 6.90 19.81 -22.87
N ASP A 373 7.80 19.55 -23.83
CA ASP A 373 7.94 18.24 -24.48
C ASP A 373 8.77 17.22 -23.65
N ARG A 374 9.51 17.67 -22.62
CA ARG A 374 10.44 16.83 -21.82
C ARG A 374 9.90 16.40 -20.46
N PHE A 375 8.66 16.71 -20.10
CA PHE A 375 8.05 16.09 -18.92
C PHE A 375 7.70 14.60 -19.15
N SER A 376 8.23 13.99 -20.21
CA SER A 376 8.31 12.56 -20.37
C SER A 376 9.46 11.98 -19.54
N PHE A 377 9.16 11.26 -18.47
CA PHE A 377 10.15 10.49 -17.72
C PHE A 377 10.09 9.04 -18.16
N ALA A 378 11.23 8.46 -18.53
CA ALA A 378 11.34 7.04 -18.85
C ALA A 378 12.17 6.32 -17.79
N PHE A 379 11.63 5.25 -17.24
CA PHE A 379 12.34 4.32 -16.35
C PHE A 379 12.49 2.99 -17.05
N GLN A 380 13.67 2.39 -16.99
CA GLN A 380 13.91 1.06 -17.57
C GLN A 380 14.30 0.08 -16.47
N LEU A 381 13.73 -1.12 -16.54
CA LEU A 381 14.16 -2.23 -15.69
C LEU A 381 15.64 -2.54 -15.98
N PRO A 382 16.45 -2.79 -14.93
CA PRO A 382 17.85 -3.14 -15.08
C PRO A 382 18.00 -4.38 -15.97
N LYS A 383 19.07 -4.43 -16.78
CA LYS A 383 19.35 -5.61 -17.60
C LYS A 383 19.86 -6.73 -16.69
N PRO A 384 19.23 -7.91 -16.66
CA PRO A 384 19.78 -9.02 -15.90
C PRO A 384 21.10 -9.48 -16.54
N PRO A 385 22.04 -10.03 -15.75
CA PRO A 385 23.31 -10.55 -16.25
C PRO A 385 23.11 -11.73 -17.21
N SER A 386 22.07 -12.52 -17.01
CA SER A 386 21.65 -13.63 -17.88
C SER A 386 20.12 -13.72 -17.93
N GLY A 387 19.60 -14.29 -19.01
CA GLY A 387 18.17 -14.48 -19.24
C GLY A 387 17.46 -13.25 -19.81
N ALA A 388 16.14 -13.31 -19.82
CA ALA A 388 15.26 -12.24 -20.27
C ALA A 388 14.48 -11.69 -19.08
N LEU A 389 14.31 -10.38 -19.02
CA LEU A 389 13.42 -9.69 -18.09
C LEU A 389 12.62 -8.66 -18.90
N HIS A 390 11.31 -8.67 -18.79
CA HIS A 390 10.44 -7.75 -19.52
C HIS A 390 9.24 -7.33 -18.68
N LEU A 391 8.69 -6.18 -19.03
CA LEU A 391 7.51 -5.62 -18.44
C LEU A 391 6.28 -6.16 -19.17
N GLU A 392 5.42 -6.87 -18.44
CA GLU A 392 4.17 -7.42 -18.97
C GLU A 392 3.10 -6.34 -19.04
N ARG A 393 2.91 -5.61 -17.95
CA ARG A 393 1.78 -4.69 -17.81
C ARG A 393 2.13 -3.52 -16.90
N VAL A 394 1.58 -2.35 -17.23
CA VAL A 394 1.53 -1.20 -16.31
C VAL A 394 0.10 -0.73 -16.22
N THR A 395 -0.40 -0.62 -14.99
CA THR A 395 -1.75 -0.15 -14.71
C THR A 395 -1.72 0.94 -13.66
N VAL A 396 -2.69 1.85 -13.76
CA VAL A 396 -2.95 2.85 -12.74
C VAL A 396 -4.29 2.50 -12.11
N GLY A 397 -4.25 2.06 -10.87
CA GLY A 397 -5.40 1.72 -10.05
C GLY A 397 -5.75 2.84 -9.08
N LYS A 398 -6.79 2.62 -8.26
CA LYS A 398 -7.19 3.60 -7.22
C LYS A 398 -6.09 3.85 -6.19
N ASP A 399 -5.31 2.82 -5.89
CA ASP A 399 -4.33 2.85 -4.80
C ASP A 399 -2.94 3.32 -5.28
N GLY A 400 -2.68 3.31 -6.59
CA GLY A 400 -1.38 3.69 -7.15
C GLY A 400 -1.07 3.10 -8.52
N ILE A 401 0.21 3.12 -8.87
CA ILE A 401 0.75 2.56 -10.11
C ILE A 401 1.26 1.15 -9.84
N ARG A 402 0.80 0.18 -10.64
CA ARG A 402 1.24 -1.21 -10.57
C ARG A 402 1.94 -1.61 -11.86
N ALA A 403 3.12 -2.19 -11.72
CA ALA A 403 3.91 -2.73 -12.82
C ALA A 403 4.13 -4.23 -12.61
N ASP A 404 3.69 -5.05 -13.57
CA ASP A 404 3.90 -6.49 -13.59
C ASP A 404 5.10 -6.81 -14.51
N VAL A 405 6.02 -7.62 -14.01
CA VAL A 405 7.31 -7.94 -14.63
C VAL A 405 7.39 -9.47 -14.78
N ALA A 406 7.95 -9.95 -15.88
CA ALA A 406 8.24 -11.37 -16.08
C ALA A 406 9.70 -11.58 -16.49
N GLY A 407 10.29 -12.66 -16.00
CA GLY A 407 11.65 -13.07 -16.28
C GLY A 407 11.73 -14.55 -16.62
N ALA A 408 12.74 -14.91 -17.42
CA ALA A 408 13.00 -16.29 -17.81
C ALA A 408 14.51 -16.56 -17.89
N GLY A 409 14.94 -17.70 -17.36
CA GLY A 409 16.33 -18.16 -17.41
C GLY A 409 17.32 -17.23 -16.70
N LEU A 410 16.94 -16.69 -15.54
CA LEU A 410 17.78 -15.75 -14.79
C LEU A 410 18.84 -16.51 -14.00
N LEU A 411 20.10 -16.10 -14.09
CA LEU A 411 21.18 -16.61 -13.24
C LEU A 411 21.43 -15.63 -12.08
N LEU A 412 21.42 -16.16 -10.86
CA LEU A 412 21.65 -15.42 -9.62
C LEU A 412 22.94 -15.93 -8.95
N GLY A 413 23.84 -15.03 -8.59
CA GLY A 413 25.10 -15.36 -7.90
C GLY A 413 26.18 -15.88 -8.85
N HIS A 414 27.35 -15.21 -8.83
CA HIS A 414 28.61 -15.63 -9.43
C HIS A 414 29.76 -15.19 -8.54
#